data_AF-A0A370PUW8-F1
#
_entry.id   AF-A0A370PUW8-F1
#
_cell.length_a   1.000
_cell.length_b   1.000
_cell.length_c   1.000
_cell.angle_alpha   90.00
_cell.angle_beta   90.00
_cell.angle_gamma   90.00
#
_symmetry.space_group_name_H-M   'P 1'
#
loop_
_entity.id
_entity.type
_entity.pdbx_description
1 polymer ?
#
loop_
_entity_poly.entity_id
_entity_poly.type
_entity_poly.pdbx_seq_one_letter_code
_entity_poly.pdbx_strand_id
1 'polypeptide(L)'
;MRCYGRRLCAIIARLLDHAKIPNVLWNEYMLSYYGAFMQEPHDISFIVPNRLIDAAYRTLQAAGFTACPESDVDACERFQCPEDGMIPARHFHIESYWIVPARTYYLKLYGHAETLFSFPEPTLNEPSRDDKYYMSTRDESIPIQIGPLHDETLMLYVELNKRASADPYGLERYKIKLPNLTMLIHALILLRCRDEGYNSHCDDDWYRMLSSIRWYVIERGKMQIDSLEAVIQLIWDKLEIQYGNLWIRALRKKLRREGVLPHPFVDRACRCFRELDEWPSLLFHEQ
;
A
#
# COMPACT_ATOMS: atom_id res chain seq x y z
N MET A 1 3.86 20.31 9.24
CA MET A 1 3.79 19.13 8.34
C MET A 1 2.36 19.08 7.82
N ARG A 2 2.14 19.06 6.50
CA ARG A 2 0.79 19.00 5.90
C ARG A 2 0.48 17.53 5.61
N CYS A 3 -0.57 16.97 6.19
CA CYS A 3 -1.05 15.64 5.83
C CYS A 3 -2.57 15.75 5.67
N TYR A 4 -3.02 15.48 4.47
CA TYR A 4 -4.38 15.63 4.01
C TYR A 4 -5.04 14.26 3.94
N GLY A 5 -6.30 14.08 4.35
CA GLY A 5 -7.08 12.85 4.08
C GLY A 5 -7.00 11.73 5.11
N ARG A 6 -6.32 11.95 6.24
CA ARG A 6 -6.27 10.97 7.36
C ARG A 6 -7.64 10.72 7.97
N ARG A 7 -8.48 11.75 8.04
CA ARG A 7 -9.86 11.63 8.52
C ARG A 7 -10.69 10.72 7.61
N LEU A 8 -10.49 10.80 6.29
CA LEU A 8 -11.11 9.89 5.34
C LEU A 8 -10.60 8.45 5.52
N CYS A 9 -9.30 8.25 5.77
CA CYS A 9 -8.76 6.93 6.11
C CYS A 9 -9.43 6.34 7.37
N ALA A 10 -9.64 7.15 8.42
CA ALA A 10 -10.32 6.73 9.65
C ALA A 10 -11.77 6.28 9.38
N ILE A 11 -12.50 6.99 8.52
CA ILE A 11 -13.87 6.62 8.15
C ILE A 11 -13.90 5.30 7.39
N ILE A 12 -13.02 5.15 6.39
CA ILE A 12 -12.94 3.93 5.59
C ILE A 12 -12.62 2.74 6.49
N ALA A 13 -11.61 2.86 7.35
CA ALA A 13 -11.25 1.82 8.31
C ALA A 13 -12.44 1.45 9.21
N ARG A 14 -13.18 2.45 9.72
CA ARG A 14 -14.38 2.21 10.54
C ARG A 14 -15.50 1.51 9.79
N LEU A 15 -15.77 1.92 8.55
CA LEU A 15 -16.79 1.29 7.72
C LEU A 15 -16.46 -0.19 7.49
N LEU A 16 -15.19 -0.50 7.22
CA LEU A 16 -14.71 -1.87 7.03
C LEU A 16 -14.80 -2.67 8.34
N ASP A 17 -14.37 -2.11 9.46
CA ASP A 17 -14.41 -2.80 10.77
C ASP A 17 -15.85 -3.05 11.24
N HIS A 18 -16.77 -2.11 11.03
CA HIS A 18 -18.20 -2.29 11.30
C HIS A 18 -18.80 -3.41 10.44
N ALA A 19 -18.37 -3.51 9.17
CA ALA A 19 -18.75 -4.60 8.27
C ALA A 19 -18.00 -5.93 8.55
N LYS A 20 -17.19 -5.99 9.61
CA LYS A 20 -16.38 -7.16 10.00
C LYS A 20 -15.35 -7.55 8.94
N ILE A 21 -14.75 -6.55 8.30
CA ILE A 21 -13.71 -6.70 7.28
C ILE A 21 -12.37 -6.20 7.85
N PRO A 22 -11.43 -7.11 8.19
CA PRO A 22 -10.09 -6.72 8.55
C PRO A 22 -9.44 -5.87 7.46
N ASN A 23 -8.77 -4.80 7.87
CA ASN A 23 -8.12 -3.88 6.95
C ASN A 23 -6.79 -3.38 7.52
N VAL A 24 -5.88 -3.01 6.63
CA VAL A 24 -4.56 -2.44 6.93
C VAL A 24 -4.36 -1.24 6.00
N LEU A 25 -3.99 -0.08 6.54
CA LEU A 25 -3.66 1.09 5.73
C LEU A 25 -2.37 0.83 4.95
N TRP A 26 -2.33 1.25 3.69
CA TRP A 26 -1.22 0.98 2.79
C TRP A 26 -0.74 2.23 2.05
N ASN A 27 0.43 2.08 1.42
CA ASN A 27 1.08 3.06 0.55
C ASN A 27 1.31 4.43 1.22
N GLU A 28 1.02 5.54 0.53
CA GLU A 28 1.49 6.86 0.92
C GLU A 28 0.91 7.27 2.29
N TYR A 29 -0.38 7.05 2.53
CA TYR A 29 -0.99 7.41 3.81
C TYR A 29 -0.39 6.64 4.98
N MET A 30 -0.05 5.37 4.79
CA MET A 30 0.71 4.59 5.77
C MET A 30 2.09 5.22 6.03
N LEU A 31 2.85 5.55 4.97
CA LEU A 31 4.16 6.21 5.11
C LEU A 31 4.06 7.53 5.88
N SER A 32 2.99 8.28 5.67
CA SER A 32 2.73 9.53 6.39
C SER A 32 2.64 9.31 7.90
N TYR A 33 2.04 8.20 8.35
CA TYR A 33 1.94 7.88 9.77
C TYR A 33 3.33 7.62 10.35
N TYR A 34 4.26 7.03 9.60
CA TYR A 34 5.64 6.90 10.03
C TYR A 34 6.45 8.22 10.01
N GLY A 35 5.84 9.31 9.55
CA GLY A 35 6.48 10.63 9.48
C GLY A 35 7.17 10.92 8.15
N ALA A 36 6.95 10.10 7.11
CA ALA A 36 7.36 10.42 5.76
C ALA A 36 6.65 11.69 5.28
N PHE A 37 7.38 12.51 4.51
CA PHE A 37 6.86 13.80 4.06
C PHE A 37 5.94 13.63 2.84
N MET A 38 4.77 14.26 2.89
CA MET A 38 3.83 14.36 1.77
C MET A 38 3.67 15.82 1.36
N GLN A 39 3.89 16.11 0.08
CA GLN A 39 3.72 17.46 -0.47
C GLN A 39 2.31 17.71 -1.01
N GLU A 40 1.62 16.66 -1.43
CA GLU A 40 0.35 16.73 -2.16
C GLU A 40 -0.65 15.70 -1.60
N PRO A 41 -1.96 15.83 -1.91
CA PRO A 41 -2.90 14.73 -1.75
C PRO A 41 -2.45 13.51 -2.56
N HIS A 42 -2.63 12.32 -2.00
CA HIS A 42 -2.32 11.04 -2.63
C HIS A 42 -3.55 10.14 -2.67
N ASP A 43 -3.45 9.03 -3.40
CA ASP A 43 -4.46 7.97 -3.37
C ASP A 43 -4.55 7.35 -1.97
N ILE A 44 -5.76 6.94 -1.58
CA ILE A 44 -5.97 6.22 -0.32
C ILE A 44 -5.92 4.73 -0.63
N SER A 45 -5.13 3.97 0.12
CA SER A 45 -4.94 2.54 -0.14
C SER A 45 -5.17 1.72 1.12
N PHE A 46 -5.93 0.63 0.98
CA PHE A 46 -6.12 -0.37 2.02
C PHE A 46 -5.85 -1.77 1.50
N ILE A 47 -5.26 -2.60 2.35
CA ILE A 47 -5.16 -4.04 2.15
C ILE A 47 -6.26 -4.71 2.97
N VAL A 48 -6.95 -5.66 2.35
CA VAL A 48 -7.94 -6.51 3.02
C VAL A 48 -7.72 -7.98 2.64
N PRO A 49 -8.23 -8.93 3.43
CA PRO A 49 -8.17 -10.35 3.06
C PRO A 49 -8.80 -10.61 1.69
N ASN A 50 -8.14 -11.40 0.85
CA ASN A 50 -8.54 -11.64 -0.55
C ASN A 50 -10.01 -12.06 -0.68
N ARG A 51 -10.45 -13.01 0.15
CA ARG A 51 -11.83 -13.51 0.15
C ARG A 51 -12.89 -12.44 0.49
N LEU A 52 -12.47 -11.31 1.06
CA LEU A 52 -13.35 -10.22 1.50
C LEU A 52 -13.26 -8.98 0.61
N ILE A 53 -12.48 -9.00 -0.47
CA ILE A 53 -12.31 -7.85 -1.38
C ILE A 53 -13.64 -7.34 -1.92
N ASP A 54 -14.48 -8.24 -2.45
CA ASP A 54 -15.79 -7.85 -2.99
C ASP A 54 -16.76 -7.41 -1.89
N ALA A 55 -16.64 -7.96 -0.68
CA ALA A 55 -17.41 -7.50 0.47
C ALA A 55 -16.99 -6.08 0.90
N ALA A 56 -15.69 -5.78 0.89
CA ALA A 56 -15.14 -4.46 1.19
C ALA A 56 -15.61 -3.44 0.16
N TYR A 57 -15.54 -3.82 -1.12
CA TYR A 57 -16.02 -3.00 -2.22
C TYR A 57 -17.51 -2.67 -2.09
N ARG A 58 -18.37 -3.66 -1.89
CA ARG A 58 -19.82 -3.43 -1.71
C ARG A 58 -20.13 -2.60 -0.45
N THR A 59 -19.37 -2.79 0.63
CA THR A 59 -19.52 -2.01 1.87
C THR A 59 -19.27 -0.53 1.62
N LEU A 60 -18.16 -0.21 0.92
CA LEU A 60 -17.81 1.18 0.62
C LEU A 60 -18.74 1.78 -0.44
N GLN A 61 -19.16 1.00 -1.44
CA GLN A 61 -20.19 1.43 -2.38
C GLN A 61 -21.51 1.80 -1.68
N ALA A 62 -21.97 0.97 -0.74
CA ALA A 62 -23.17 1.23 0.06
C ALA A 62 -23.02 2.46 0.98
N ALA A 63 -21.79 2.79 1.39
CA ALA A 63 -21.47 4.01 2.12
C ALA A 63 -21.43 5.27 1.22
N GLY A 64 -21.68 5.12 -0.09
CA GLY A 64 -21.78 6.21 -1.05
C GLY A 64 -20.46 6.60 -1.70
N PHE A 65 -19.43 5.74 -1.66
CA PHE A 65 -18.26 5.92 -2.50
C PHE A 65 -18.63 5.63 -3.96
N THR A 66 -18.25 6.52 -4.88
CA THR A 66 -18.53 6.38 -6.31
C THR A 66 -17.78 5.19 -6.87
N ALA A 67 -18.51 4.09 -7.07
CA ALA A 67 -18.00 2.90 -7.73
C ALA A 67 -17.45 3.29 -9.11
N CYS A 68 -16.26 2.78 -9.43
CA CYS A 68 -15.84 2.74 -10.82
C CYS A 68 -16.82 1.82 -11.58
N PRO A 69 -17.53 2.30 -12.63
CA PRO A 69 -18.50 1.50 -13.39
C PRO A 69 -17.85 0.28 -14.04
N GLU A 70 -16.56 0.39 -14.34
CA GLU A 70 -15.78 -0.66 -14.96
C GLU A 70 -15.24 -1.65 -13.94
N SER A 71 -15.05 -1.26 -12.67
CA SER A 71 -14.71 -2.00 -11.42
C SER A 71 -13.57 -3.04 -11.45
N ASP A 72 -13.41 -3.72 -12.57
CA ASP A 72 -12.20 -4.28 -13.11
C ASP A 72 -11.28 -3.13 -13.58
N VAL A 73 -10.04 -3.18 -13.12
CA VAL A 73 -9.04 -2.17 -13.47
C VAL A 73 -8.70 -2.23 -14.96
N ASP A 74 -8.76 -3.41 -15.57
CA ASP A 74 -8.43 -3.61 -16.98
C ASP A 74 -9.49 -2.98 -17.91
N ALA A 75 -10.73 -2.83 -17.41
CA ALA A 75 -11.82 -2.17 -18.11
C ALA A 75 -11.87 -0.66 -17.84
N CYS A 76 -11.13 -0.13 -16.84
CA CYS A 76 -11.33 1.24 -16.42
C CYS A 76 -10.57 2.28 -17.26
N GLU A 77 -11.28 3.01 -18.13
CA GLU A 77 -10.66 4.03 -19.00
C GLU A 77 -10.16 5.25 -18.21
N ARG A 78 -10.82 5.55 -17.09
CA ARG A 78 -10.44 6.66 -16.20
C ARG A 78 -9.34 6.28 -15.22
N PHE A 79 -9.18 4.99 -14.95
CA PHE A 79 -8.02 4.48 -14.24
C PHE A 79 -6.86 4.61 -15.21
N GLN A 80 -6.23 5.78 -15.19
CA GLN A 80 -4.89 5.95 -15.68
C GLN A 80 -4.03 5.04 -14.81
N CYS A 81 -3.91 3.77 -15.18
CA CYS A 81 -2.85 2.91 -14.69
C CYS A 81 -1.58 3.69 -14.99
N PRO A 82 -0.96 4.34 -13.99
CA PRO A 82 0.23 5.08 -14.29
C PRO A 82 1.30 4.02 -14.54
N GLU A 83 2.28 4.41 -15.30
CA GLU A 83 3.44 3.63 -15.70
C GLU A 83 4.34 3.25 -14.50
N ASP A 84 3.78 3.22 -13.28
CA ASP A 84 4.50 3.40 -12.03
C ASP A 84 4.07 2.49 -10.87
N GLY A 85 2.93 1.76 -10.88
CA GLY A 85 2.51 1.06 -9.63
C GLY A 85 1.61 -0.16 -9.72
N MET A 86 1.51 -0.90 -8.61
CA MET A 86 0.71 -2.12 -8.53
C MET A 86 -0.78 -1.85 -8.70
N ILE A 87 -1.39 -2.61 -9.61
CA ILE A 87 -2.83 -2.58 -9.89
C ILE A 87 -3.60 -3.03 -8.64
N PRO A 88 -4.61 -2.28 -8.16
CA PRO A 88 -5.47 -2.71 -7.05
C PRO A 88 -6.48 -3.77 -7.50
N ALA A 89 -7.00 -4.56 -6.56
CA ALA A 89 -8.04 -5.54 -6.86
C ALA A 89 -9.40 -4.87 -7.14
N ARG A 90 -9.68 -3.76 -6.44
CA ARG A 90 -10.84 -2.89 -6.68
C ARG A 90 -10.45 -1.44 -6.43
N HIS A 91 -11.15 -0.49 -7.05
CA HIS A 91 -10.95 0.93 -6.77
C HIS A 91 -12.24 1.75 -6.88
N PHE A 92 -12.22 2.94 -6.28
CA PHE A 92 -13.25 3.98 -6.40
C PHE A 92 -12.62 5.27 -6.92
N HIS A 93 -13.40 6.04 -7.68
CA HIS A 93 -12.99 7.39 -8.06
C HIS A 93 -13.32 8.36 -6.93
N ILE A 94 -12.33 9.16 -6.56
CA ILE A 94 -12.49 10.26 -5.62
C ILE A 94 -12.39 11.56 -6.43
N GLU A 95 -13.52 12.26 -6.55
CA GLU A 95 -13.59 13.54 -7.25
C GLU A 95 -12.80 14.63 -6.50
N SER A 96 -11.99 15.39 -7.24
CA SER A 96 -11.29 16.59 -6.78
C SER A 96 -11.56 17.76 -7.74
N TYR A 97 -12.03 18.88 -7.20
CA TYR A 97 -12.33 20.16 -7.86
C TYR A 97 -11.18 21.22 -7.96
N TRP A 98 -9.97 21.03 -7.38
CA TRP A 98 -8.84 21.97 -7.56
C TRP A 98 -7.49 21.27 -7.62
N ILE A 99 -6.64 21.93 -8.41
CA ILE A 99 -5.25 21.65 -8.71
C ILE A 99 -5.13 20.47 -9.68
N VAL A 100 -5.13 20.86 -10.95
CA VAL A 100 -5.09 20.05 -12.18
C VAL A 100 -6.43 19.36 -12.52
N PRO A 101 -7.20 19.87 -13.49
CA PRO A 101 -8.39 19.19 -14.05
C PRO A 101 -8.12 17.80 -14.66
N ALA A 102 -6.88 17.30 -14.58
CA ALA A 102 -6.41 16.10 -15.26
C ALA A 102 -6.09 14.92 -14.32
N ARG A 103 -6.10 15.08 -12.98
CA ARG A 103 -5.77 13.98 -12.06
C ARG A 103 -7.00 13.47 -11.29
N THR A 104 -7.40 12.25 -11.60
CA THR A 104 -8.35 11.46 -10.80
C THR A 104 -7.62 10.88 -9.59
N TYR A 105 -8.17 11.04 -8.39
CA TYR A 105 -7.68 10.34 -7.18
C TYR A 105 -8.46 9.06 -6.96
N TYR A 106 -7.83 8.08 -6.30
CA TYR A 106 -8.42 6.77 -6.11
C TYR A 106 -8.46 6.35 -4.64
N LEU A 107 -9.52 5.62 -4.26
CA LEU A 107 -9.48 4.69 -3.14
C LEU A 107 -9.19 3.31 -3.69
N LYS A 108 -8.05 2.72 -3.32
CA LYS A 108 -7.53 1.45 -3.81
C LYS A 108 -7.69 0.36 -2.75
N LEU A 109 -8.27 -0.78 -3.14
CA LEU A 109 -8.33 -1.98 -2.33
C LEU A 109 -7.40 -3.03 -2.91
N TYR A 110 -6.44 -3.45 -2.09
CA TYR A 110 -5.47 -4.48 -2.41
C TYR A 110 -5.80 -5.77 -1.65
N GLY A 111 -5.59 -6.91 -2.29
CA GLY A 111 -5.64 -8.18 -1.60
C GLY A 111 -4.39 -8.42 -0.75
N HIS A 112 -4.57 -9.15 0.34
CA HIS A 112 -3.52 -9.47 1.30
C HIS A 112 -2.45 -10.38 0.70
N ALA A 113 -2.85 -11.49 0.08
CA ALA A 113 -1.95 -12.50 -0.48
C ALA A 113 -1.06 -11.95 -1.62
N GLU A 114 -1.45 -10.85 -2.26
CA GLU A 114 -0.65 -10.20 -3.29
C GLU A 114 0.22 -9.07 -2.75
N THR A 115 -0.13 -8.46 -1.62
CA THR A 115 0.58 -7.25 -1.15
C THR A 115 1.45 -7.53 0.07
N LEU A 116 0.97 -8.37 0.98
CA LEU A 116 1.63 -8.69 2.24
C LEU A 116 1.71 -10.21 2.43
N PHE A 117 2.10 -10.95 1.39
CA PHE A 117 2.18 -12.41 1.43
C PHE A 117 3.12 -12.98 2.52
N SER A 118 4.06 -12.18 3.01
CA SER A 118 4.96 -12.54 4.10
C SER A 118 4.41 -12.24 5.50
N PHE A 119 3.22 -11.64 5.58
CA PHE A 119 2.54 -11.31 6.83
C PHE A 119 1.45 -12.35 7.13
N PRO A 120 1.09 -12.56 8.41
CA PRO A 120 -0.15 -13.23 8.75
C PRO A 120 -1.33 -12.40 8.26
N GLU A 121 -2.42 -13.03 7.85
CA GLU A 121 -3.59 -12.30 7.40
C GLU A 121 -4.15 -11.38 8.51
N PRO A 122 -4.55 -10.12 8.20
CA PRO A 122 -5.01 -9.20 9.22
C PRO A 122 -6.31 -9.69 9.87
N THR A 123 -6.41 -9.48 11.18
CA THR A 123 -7.60 -9.79 11.98
C THR A 123 -8.38 -8.50 12.30
N LEU A 124 -9.61 -8.64 12.82
CA LEU A 124 -10.40 -7.50 13.33
C LEU A 124 -9.86 -6.93 14.63
N ASN A 125 -9.05 -7.69 15.35
CA ASN A 125 -8.53 -7.26 16.63
C ASN A 125 -7.52 -6.13 16.43
N GLU A 126 -7.42 -5.28 17.44
CA GLU A 126 -6.33 -4.32 17.53
C GLU A 126 -5.01 -5.09 17.71
N PRO A 127 -3.93 -4.72 16.99
CA PRO A 127 -2.62 -5.31 17.23
C PRO A 127 -2.20 -5.13 18.68
N SER A 128 -1.65 -6.17 19.30
CA SER A 128 -1.00 -6.02 20.60
C SER A 128 0.27 -5.18 20.48
N ARG A 129 0.75 -4.59 21.58
CA ARG A 129 2.03 -3.85 21.59
C ARG A 129 3.23 -4.72 21.16
N ASP A 130 3.15 -6.02 21.41
CA ASP A 130 4.19 -6.99 21.02
C ASP A 130 3.93 -7.66 19.66
N ASP A 131 2.94 -7.17 18.88
CA ASP A 131 2.66 -7.71 17.56
C ASP A 131 3.82 -7.35 16.60
N LYS A 132 4.48 -8.40 16.10
CA LYS A 132 5.63 -8.27 15.20
C LYS A 132 5.24 -7.70 13.84
N TYR A 133 4.02 -7.94 13.36
CA TYR A 133 3.62 -7.68 11.98
C TYR A 133 2.76 -6.45 11.84
N TYR A 134 1.94 -6.14 12.84
CA TYR A 134 1.03 -5.01 12.77
C TYR A 134 1.17 -4.09 13.97
N MET A 135 0.89 -2.81 13.75
CA MET A 135 0.82 -1.80 14.79
C MET A 135 -0.42 -0.91 14.60
N SER A 136 -0.78 -0.18 15.64
CA SER A 136 -1.92 0.76 15.61
C SER A 136 -1.44 2.16 15.24
N THR A 137 -2.28 2.99 14.59
CA THR A 137 -2.00 4.43 14.40
C THR A 137 -1.84 5.21 15.72
N ARG A 138 -2.15 4.58 16.85
CA ARG A 138 -1.96 5.11 18.20
C ARG A 138 -0.74 4.55 18.93
N ASP A 139 0.09 3.76 18.25
CA ASP A 139 1.32 3.27 18.85
C ASP A 139 2.20 4.46 19.30
N GLU A 140 2.84 4.31 20.47
CA GLU A 140 3.68 5.36 21.06
C GLU A 140 4.95 5.62 20.24
N SER A 141 5.37 4.66 19.40
CA SER A 141 6.50 4.82 18.49
C SER A 141 6.17 5.70 17.27
N ILE A 142 4.88 5.95 17.00
CA ILE A 142 4.46 6.79 15.88
C ILE A 142 4.78 8.26 16.21
N PRO A 143 5.45 8.99 15.30
CA PRO A 143 5.76 10.40 15.52
C PRO A 143 4.50 11.21 15.80
N ILE A 144 4.48 11.90 16.94
CA ILE A 144 3.45 12.92 17.21
C ILE A 144 3.58 13.99 16.14
N GLN A 145 2.51 14.21 15.38
CA GLN A 145 2.52 15.25 14.36
C GLN A 145 2.46 16.63 15.01
N ILE A 146 3.63 17.26 15.14
CA ILE A 146 3.76 18.66 15.56
C ILE A 146 3.67 19.52 14.29
N GLY A 147 2.46 19.81 13.88
CA GLY A 147 2.15 20.79 12.84
C GLY A 147 0.68 21.15 12.91
N PRO A 148 0.27 22.37 12.52
CA PRO A 148 -1.15 22.70 12.49
C PRO A 148 -1.85 21.68 11.58
N LEU A 149 -2.82 20.96 12.13
CA LEU A 149 -3.85 20.26 11.34
C LEU A 149 -4.38 21.32 10.38
N HIS A 150 -4.09 21.14 9.10
CA HIS A 150 -4.63 22.07 8.12
C HIS A 150 -6.15 21.93 8.14
N ASP A 151 -6.86 23.01 7.85
CA ASP A 151 -8.31 22.95 7.75
C ASP A 151 -8.70 22.01 6.59
N GLU A 152 -9.03 20.76 6.91
CA GLU A 152 -9.48 19.75 5.96
C GLU A 152 -10.84 20.13 5.34
N THR A 153 -11.53 21.16 5.84
CA THR A 153 -12.76 21.67 5.20
C THR A 153 -12.46 22.44 3.92
N LEU A 154 -11.26 23.00 3.77
CA LEU A 154 -10.76 23.62 2.52
C LEU A 154 -10.21 22.59 1.53
N MET A 155 -10.21 21.31 1.90
CA MET A 155 -9.69 20.21 1.11
C MET A 155 -10.75 19.54 0.25
N LEU A 156 -10.26 18.98 -0.84
CA LEU A 156 -10.96 18.71 -2.07
C LEU A 156 -11.66 17.38 -2.18
N TYR A 157 -12.27 17.02 -1.07
CA TYR A 157 -13.20 15.92 -0.98
C TYR A 157 -14.51 16.44 -0.41
N VAL A 158 -14.96 17.62 -0.87
CA VAL A 158 -15.95 18.46 -0.17
C VAL A 158 -17.13 17.66 0.38
N GLU A 159 -17.68 16.71 -0.36
CA GLU A 159 -18.79 15.88 0.12
C GLU A 159 -18.37 14.81 1.15
N LEU A 160 -17.27 14.09 0.91
CA LEU A 160 -16.75 13.09 1.84
C LEU A 160 -16.15 13.71 3.10
N ASN A 161 -15.47 14.85 2.98
CA ASN A 161 -14.97 15.67 4.08
C ASN A 161 -16.12 16.33 4.86
N LYS A 162 -17.22 16.73 4.21
CA LYS A 162 -18.43 17.18 4.94
C LYS A 162 -19.04 16.05 5.75
N ARG A 163 -19.20 14.85 5.17
CA ARG A 163 -19.68 13.65 5.90
C ARG A 163 -18.73 13.29 7.04
N ALA A 164 -17.42 13.35 6.78
CA ALA A 164 -16.38 13.17 7.79
C ALA A 164 -16.46 14.20 8.91
N SER A 165 -16.68 15.47 8.55
CA SER A 165 -16.75 16.60 9.46
C SER A 165 -18.00 16.57 10.34
N ALA A 166 -19.11 16.07 9.79
CA ALA A 166 -20.37 15.85 10.49
C ALA A 166 -20.38 14.58 11.36
N ASP A 167 -19.34 13.76 11.30
CA ASP A 167 -19.24 12.52 12.05
C ASP A 167 -19.04 12.79 13.56
N PRO A 168 -20.00 12.41 14.41
CA PRO A 168 -19.96 12.74 15.84
C PRO A 168 -18.90 11.93 16.61
N TYR A 169 -18.27 10.93 15.99
CA TYR A 169 -17.48 9.92 16.71
C TYR A 169 -16.03 10.32 17.03
N GLY A 170 -15.65 11.58 16.81
CA GLY A 170 -14.28 12.05 17.04
C GLY A 170 -13.27 11.21 16.25
N LEU A 171 -13.28 11.34 14.92
CA LEU A 171 -12.49 10.51 14.00
C LEU A 171 -10.97 10.59 14.26
N GLU A 172 -10.49 11.62 14.94
CA GLU A 172 -9.13 11.72 15.47
C GLU A 172 -8.79 10.57 16.45
N ARG A 173 -9.80 9.90 16.97
CA ARG A 173 -9.70 8.76 17.88
C ARG A 173 -9.76 7.41 17.15
N TYR A 174 -10.09 7.36 15.86
CA TYR A 174 -10.19 6.05 15.21
C TYR A 174 -8.81 5.41 15.06
N LYS A 175 -8.73 4.11 15.39
CA LYS A 175 -7.48 3.36 15.32
C LYS A 175 -7.43 2.62 14.01
N ILE A 176 -6.36 2.83 13.24
CA ILE A 176 -6.16 2.15 11.96
C ILE A 176 -4.96 1.22 12.12
N LYS A 177 -5.05 0.02 11.55
CA LYS A 177 -3.96 -0.95 11.54
C LYS A 177 -2.94 -0.56 10.47
N LEU A 178 -1.67 -0.55 10.84
CA LEU A 178 -0.52 -0.34 9.97
C LEU A 178 0.37 -1.60 10.00
N PRO A 179 1.14 -1.89 8.95
CA PRO A 179 2.27 -2.80 9.06
C PRO A 179 3.26 -2.32 10.13
N ASN A 180 3.90 -3.23 10.87
CA ASN A 180 5.04 -2.85 11.69
C ASN A 180 6.18 -2.38 10.76
N LEU A 181 6.88 -1.29 11.11
CA LEU A 181 7.87 -0.67 10.22
C LEU A 181 9.04 -1.60 9.87
N THR A 182 9.56 -2.36 10.84
CA THR A 182 10.65 -3.32 10.61
C THR A 182 10.20 -4.40 9.63
N MET A 183 9.02 -4.98 9.86
CA MET A 183 8.48 -6.02 8.98
C MET A 183 8.02 -5.48 7.62
N LEU A 184 7.64 -4.21 7.54
CA LEU A 184 7.32 -3.55 6.28
C LEU A 184 8.54 -3.50 5.36
N ILE A 185 9.72 -3.18 5.91
CA ILE A 185 10.98 -3.19 5.15
C ILE A 185 11.25 -4.60 4.60
N HIS A 186 11.04 -5.65 5.42
CA HIS A 186 11.12 -7.03 4.96
C HIS A 186 10.14 -7.31 3.81
N ALA A 187 8.85 -6.97 3.97
CA ALA A 187 7.84 -7.19 2.95
C ALA A 187 8.17 -6.46 1.64
N LEU A 188 8.57 -5.19 1.69
CA LEU A 188 8.91 -4.44 0.49
C LEU A 188 10.11 -5.05 -0.24
N ILE A 189 11.16 -5.49 0.47
CA ILE A 189 12.28 -6.19 -0.16
C ILE A 189 11.83 -7.51 -0.80
N LEU A 190 10.93 -8.26 -0.15
CA LEU A 190 10.37 -9.48 -0.73
C LEU A 190 9.48 -9.22 -1.94
N LEU A 191 8.69 -8.14 -1.95
CA LEU A 191 7.91 -7.69 -3.10
C LEU A 191 8.82 -7.32 -4.27
N ARG A 192 9.92 -6.59 -4.03
CA ARG A 192 10.96 -6.34 -5.03
C ARG A 192 11.55 -7.64 -5.57
N CYS A 193 11.90 -8.57 -4.69
CA CYS A 193 12.38 -9.90 -5.11
C CYS A 193 11.34 -10.71 -5.88
N ARG A 194 10.03 -10.48 -5.70
CA ARG A 194 8.98 -11.11 -6.49
C ARG A 194 8.77 -10.44 -7.84
N ASP A 195 8.80 -9.11 -7.89
CA ASP A 195 8.36 -8.34 -9.06
C ASP A 195 9.51 -7.90 -9.99
N GLU A 196 10.78 -7.99 -9.54
CA GLU A 196 11.96 -7.69 -10.37
C GLU A 196 11.93 -8.44 -11.71
N GLY A 197 11.99 -7.68 -12.81
CA GLY A 197 11.98 -8.22 -14.17
C GLY A 197 10.61 -8.72 -14.67
N TYR A 198 9.54 -8.62 -13.87
CA TYR A 198 8.17 -8.97 -14.28
C TYR A 198 7.28 -7.73 -14.39
N ASN A 199 7.39 -6.80 -13.44
CA ASN A 199 6.63 -5.57 -13.41
C ASN A 199 7.56 -4.45 -12.96
N SER A 200 8.35 -3.88 -13.89
CA SER A 200 9.36 -2.86 -13.56
C SER A 200 8.78 -1.69 -12.78
N HIS A 201 7.58 -1.25 -13.15
CA HIS A 201 6.84 -0.20 -12.46
C HIS A 201 6.47 -0.60 -11.02
N CYS A 202 6.03 -1.86 -10.77
CA CYS A 202 5.77 -2.32 -9.41
C CYS A 202 7.05 -2.36 -8.56
N ASP A 203 8.17 -2.86 -9.12
CA ASP A 203 9.47 -2.84 -8.42
C ASP A 203 9.92 -1.43 -8.07
N ASP A 204 9.73 -0.48 -9.01
CA ASP A 204 10.05 0.94 -8.81
C ASP A 204 9.19 1.55 -7.69
N ASP A 205 7.92 1.21 -7.59
CA ASP A 205 7.05 1.66 -6.50
C ASP A 205 7.48 1.11 -5.13
N TRP A 206 7.81 -0.18 -5.06
CA TRP A 206 8.35 -0.79 -3.83
C TRP A 206 9.68 -0.15 -3.43
N TYR A 207 10.54 0.16 -4.41
CA TYR A 207 11.77 0.91 -4.20
C TYR A 207 11.48 2.32 -3.67
N ARG A 208 10.56 3.07 -4.30
CA ARG A 208 10.18 4.43 -3.85
C ARG A 208 9.66 4.41 -2.42
N MET A 209 8.87 3.41 -2.03
CA MET A 209 8.42 3.24 -0.64
C MET A 209 9.60 2.96 0.30
N LEU A 210 10.51 2.05 -0.05
CA LEU A 210 11.71 1.76 0.75
C LEU A 210 12.61 2.99 0.93
N SER A 211 12.91 3.70 -0.15
CA SER A 211 13.70 4.94 -0.13
C SER A 211 13.00 6.01 0.72
N SER A 212 11.68 6.13 0.62
CA SER A 212 10.92 7.07 1.45
C SER A 212 11.03 6.77 2.94
N ILE A 213 10.94 5.49 3.33
CA ILE A 213 11.16 5.07 4.71
C ILE A 213 12.58 5.42 5.14
N ARG A 214 13.59 5.09 4.32
CA ARG A 214 14.99 5.34 4.66
C ARG A 214 15.26 6.83 4.91
N TRP A 215 14.98 7.66 3.91
CA TRP A 215 15.36 9.08 3.92
C TRP A 215 14.49 9.95 4.84
N TYR A 216 13.18 9.70 4.89
CA TYR A 216 12.27 10.59 5.58
C TYR A 216 11.87 10.11 6.97
N VAL A 217 11.94 8.80 7.22
CA VAL A 217 11.56 8.22 8.51
C VAL A 217 12.80 7.92 9.34
N ILE A 218 13.69 7.05 8.85
CA ILE A 218 14.81 6.52 9.65
C ILE A 218 15.95 7.53 9.77
N GLU A 219 16.47 8.04 8.66
CA GLU A 219 17.63 8.95 8.67
C GLU A 219 17.32 10.32 9.30
N ARG A 220 16.03 10.69 9.36
CA ARG A 220 15.55 11.88 10.09
C ARG A 220 15.19 11.60 11.55
N GLY A 221 15.44 10.39 12.03
CA GLY A 221 15.18 9.97 13.42
C GLY A 221 13.71 10.05 13.82
N LYS A 222 12.78 9.91 12.87
CA LYS A 222 11.34 9.92 13.16
C LYS A 222 10.89 8.64 13.83
N MET A 223 11.39 7.51 13.35
CA MET A 223 11.18 6.21 13.97
C MET A 223 12.47 5.41 13.96
N GLN A 224 12.52 4.40 14.82
CA GLN A 224 13.57 3.40 14.83
C GLN A 224 13.01 2.09 14.27
N ILE A 225 13.91 1.25 13.76
CA ILE A 225 13.61 -0.13 13.38
C ILE A 225 14.40 -1.06 14.27
N ASP A 226 13.87 -2.26 14.48
CA ASP A 226 14.61 -3.33 15.12
C ASP A 226 15.66 -3.91 14.17
N SER A 227 16.46 -4.85 14.67
CA SER A 227 17.44 -5.56 13.85
C SER A 227 16.76 -6.31 12.70
N LEU A 228 17.17 -6.04 11.46
CA LEU A 228 16.75 -6.79 10.30
C LEU A 228 17.53 -8.11 10.20
N GLU A 229 16.95 -9.11 9.54
CA GLU A 229 17.68 -10.33 9.19
C GLU A 229 18.91 -9.98 8.34
N ALA A 230 20.04 -10.68 8.54
CA ALA A 230 21.33 -10.31 7.94
C ALA A 230 21.26 -10.11 6.40
N VAL A 231 20.48 -10.93 5.70
CA VAL A 231 20.31 -10.82 4.25
C VAL A 231 19.48 -9.59 3.84
N ILE A 232 18.50 -9.22 4.66
CA ILE A 232 17.64 -8.05 4.48
C ILE A 232 18.41 -6.78 4.85
N GLN A 233 19.15 -6.79 5.96
CA GLN A 233 20.02 -5.70 6.39
C GLN A 233 21.03 -5.33 5.30
N LEU A 234 21.65 -6.32 4.65
CA LEU A 234 22.61 -6.08 3.57
C LEU A 234 21.97 -5.32 2.40
N ILE A 235 20.76 -5.71 2.00
CA ILE A 235 20.01 -5.02 0.93
C ILE A 235 19.62 -3.62 1.39
N TRP A 236 19.10 -3.51 2.60
CA TRP A 236 18.68 -2.25 3.20
C TRP A 236 19.83 -1.24 3.22
N ASP A 237 21.02 -1.63 3.72
CA ASP A 237 22.19 -0.77 3.82
C ASP A 237 22.67 -0.29 2.44
N LYS A 238 22.52 -1.14 1.42
CA LYS A 238 22.99 -0.92 0.04
C LYS A 238 21.92 -0.38 -0.91
N LEU A 239 20.73 -0.02 -0.40
CA LEU A 239 19.56 0.37 -1.20
C LEU A 239 19.89 1.43 -2.28
N GLU A 240 20.67 2.45 -1.91
CA GLU A 240 20.97 3.63 -2.75
C GLU A 240 22.31 3.52 -3.51
N ILE A 241 23.04 2.40 -3.38
CA ILE A 241 24.31 2.23 -4.08
C ILE A 241 24.02 1.73 -5.50
N GLN A 242 24.73 2.27 -6.50
CA GLN A 242 24.80 1.69 -7.84
C GLN A 242 25.05 0.18 -7.67
N TYR A 243 24.19 -0.69 -8.23
CA TYR A 243 24.11 -2.15 -8.01
C TYR A 243 23.22 -2.69 -6.86
N GLY A 244 22.39 -1.88 -6.18
CA GLY A 244 21.40 -2.39 -5.22
C GLY A 244 20.51 -3.53 -5.77
N ASN A 245 20.18 -3.45 -7.06
CA ASN A 245 19.41 -4.47 -7.78
C ASN A 245 20.14 -5.82 -7.92
N LEU A 246 21.47 -5.88 -7.84
CA LEU A 246 22.21 -7.16 -7.85
C LEU A 246 21.89 -7.99 -6.61
N TRP A 247 21.75 -7.35 -5.45
CA TRP A 247 21.40 -8.04 -4.21
C TRP A 247 19.95 -8.54 -4.22
N ILE A 248 19.02 -7.73 -4.76
CA ILE A 248 17.63 -8.15 -5.01
C ILE A 248 17.60 -9.38 -5.93
N ARG A 249 18.35 -9.36 -7.04
CA ARG A 249 18.46 -10.51 -7.97
C ARG A 249 19.05 -11.75 -7.32
N ALA A 250 20.10 -11.58 -6.51
CA ALA A 250 20.74 -12.68 -5.78
C ALA A 250 19.76 -13.31 -4.78
N LEU A 251 19.06 -12.50 -3.99
CA LEU A 251 18.06 -12.97 -3.04
C LEU A 251 16.87 -13.62 -3.76
N ARG A 252 16.35 -13.00 -4.82
CA ARG A 252 15.31 -13.57 -5.69
C ARG A 252 15.67 -14.98 -6.16
N LYS A 253 16.89 -15.16 -6.68
CA LYS A 253 17.37 -16.46 -7.16
C LYS A 253 17.38 -17.52 -6.06
N LYS A 254 17.77 -17.14 -4.84
CA LYS A 254 17.72 -18.02 -3.67
C LYS A 254 16.28 -18.40 -3.31
N LEU A 255 15.42 -17.40 -3.08
CA LEU A 255 14.04 -17.64 -2.63
C LEU A 255 13.20 -18.40 -3.66
N ARG A 256 13.47 -18.23 -4.97
CA ARG A 256 12.86 -19.03 -6.03
C ARG A 256 13.23 -20.51 -5.93
N ARG A 257 14.51 -20.82 -5.67
CA ARG A 257 14.97 -22.21 -5.50
C ARG A 257 14.33 -22.86 -4.27
N GLU A 258 14.05 -22.06 -3.25
CA GLU A 258 13.40 -22.51 -2.00
C GLU A 258 11.88 -22.57 -2.10
N GLY A 259 11.26 -22.12 -3.21
CA GLY A 259 9.81 -22.11 -3.39
C GLY A 259 9.07 -21.14 -2.48
N VAL A 260 9.76 -20.13 -1.93
CA VAL A 260 9.22 -19.18 -0.94
C VAL A 260 8.52 -17.99 -1.60
N LEU A 261 8.98 -17.58 -2.78
CA LEU A 261 8.35 -16.47 -3.50
C LEU A 261 7.10 -16.96 -4.21
N PRO A 262 5.93 -16.37 -3.95
CA PRO A 262 4.75 -16.63 -4.77
C PRO A 262 5.00 -16.16 -6.20
N HIS A 263 4.21 -16.69 -7.14
CA HIS A 263 4.25 -16.17 -8.49
C HIS A 263 3.91 -14.67 -8.49
N PRO A 264 4.63 -13.85 -9.28
CA PRO A 264 4.20 -12.48 -9.53
C PRO A 264 2.80 -12.51 -10.12
N PHE A 265 1.95 -11.57 -9.74
CA PHE A 265 0.65 -11.41 -10.41
C PHE A 265 0.91 -10.73 -11.76
N VAL A 266 1.28 -11.55 -12.76
CA VAL A 266 1.46 -11.15 -14.17
C VAL A 266 0.14 -11.02 -14.92
N ASP A 267 -0.96 -11.50 -14.34
CA ASP A 267 -2.23 -11.74 -15.03
C ASP A 267 -3.16 -10.52 -15.06
N ARG A 268 -2.61 -9.31 -14.94
CA ARG A 268 -3.37 -8.06 -15.12
C ARG A 268 -2.71 -7.38 -16.30
N ALA A 269 -3.48 -7.01 -17.32
CA ALA A 269 -2.99 -6.61 -18.63
C ALA A 269 -2.18 -5.29 -18.59
N CYS A 270 -1.06 -5.29 -17.88
CA CYS A 270 -0.15 -4.17 -17.82
C CYS A 270 0.47 -4.02 -19.20
N ARG A 271 0.14 -2.89 -19.84
CA ARG A 271 0.55 -2.59 -21.22
C ARG A 271 2.07 -2.51 -21.38
N CYS A 272 2.82 -2.50 -20.27
CA CYS A 272 4.28 -2.49 -20.24
C CYS A 272 4.93 -3.80 -20.71
N PHE A 273 4.18 -4.91 -20.85
CA PHE A 273 4.75 -6.25 -21.10
C PHE A 273 4.16 -7.00 -22.31
N ARG A 274 4.01 -6.32 -23.45
CA ARG A 274 3.60 -7.01 -24.69
C ARG A 274 4.68 -7.86 -25.39
N GLU A 275 5.92 -7.95 -24.89
CA GLU A 275 7.04 -8.56 -25.65
C GLU A 275 8.03 -9.45 -24.86
N LEU A 276 7.60 -10.21 -23.84
CA LEU A 276 8.50 -11.20 -23.21
C LEU A 276 7.95 -12.62 -23.05
N ASP A 277 6.80 -12.93 -23.65
CA ASP A 277 6.33 -14.32 -23.79
C ASP A 277 6.85 -14.95 -25.10
N GLU A 278 8.15 -15.21 -25.14
CA GLU A 278 8.66 -16.44 -25.76
C GLU A 278 9.23 -17.32 -24.64
N TRP A 279 8.33 -17.99 -23.93
CA TRP A 279 8.69 -19.14 -23.11
C TRP A 279 9.02 -20.29 -24.07
N PRO A 280 10.24 -20.85 -24.10
CA PRO A 280 10.44 -22.12 -24.77
C PRO A 280 9.74 -23.17 -23.91
N SER A 281 8.58 -23.63 -24.36
CA SER A 281 7.99 -24.89 -23.93
C SER A 281 8.95 -26.03 -24.31
N LEU A 282 10.02 -26.19 -23.54
CA LEU A 282 10.92 -27.32 -23.62
C LEU A 282 10.31 -28.47 -22.83
N LEU A 283 9.58 -29.30 -23.58
CA LEU A 283 9.70 -30.76 -23.58
C LEU A 283 9.66 -31.43 -22.20
N PHE A 284 8.45 -31.65 -21.70
CA PHE A 284 8.12 -32.89 -21.00
C PHE A 284 7.10 -33.66 -21.85
N HIS A 285 7.61 -34.46 -22.78
CA HIS A 285 6.99 -35.73 -23.11
C HIS A 285 8.09 -36.79 -23.04
N GLU A 286 7.94 -37.66 -22.05
CA GLU A 286 8.71 -38.89 -21.87
C GLU A 286 8.36 -39.91 -22.96
N GLN A 287 9.35 -40.77 -23.23
CA GLN A 287 9.37 -42.01 -24.04
C GLN A 287 9.70 -41.88 -25.53
#